data_AF-A0A658IBD4-F1
#
_entry.id   AF-A0A658IBD4-F1
#
_cell.length_a   1.000
_cell.length_b   1.000
_cell.length_c   1.000
_cell.angle_alpha   90.00
_cell.angle_beta   90.00
_cell.angle_gamma   90.00
#
_symmetry.space_group_name_H-M   'P 1'
#
loop_
_entity.id
_entity.type
_entity.pdbx_description
1 polymer ?
#
loop_
_entity_poly.entity_id
_entity_poly.type
_entity_poly.pdbx_seq_one_letter_code
_entity_poly.pdbx_strand_id
1 'polypeptide(L)' 'VRWLTVLDNCRDALSREWVTRRRLWCLQQAETRRPLTDTFGDVRKAATELQKSMGIWQPDGDAFRKIKKHSSK' A
#
# COMPACT_ATOMS: atom_id res chain seq x y z
N VAL A 1 -12.75 -21.55 -8.90
CA VAL A 1 -13.39 -22.90 -8.96
C VAL A 1 -12.37 -24.00 -9.33
N ARG A 2 -11.18 -24.07 -8.67
CA ARG A 2 -10.15 -25.08 -9.01
C ARG A 2 -9.98 -26.19 -7.96
N TRP A 3 -10.22 -25.86 -6.69
CA TRP A 3 -10.04 -26.81 -5.57
C TRP A 3 -11.16 -27.82 -5.43
N LEU A 4 -12.39 -27.49 -5.81
CA LEU A 4 -13.53 -28.41 -5.75
C LEU A 4 -13.33 -29.58 -6.73
N THR A 5 -12.84 -29.31 -7.95
CA THR A 5 -12.48 -30.35 -8.92
C THR A 5 -11.34 -31.24 -8.43
N VAL A 6 -10.37 -30.70 -7.70
CA VAL A 6 -9.27 -31.51 -7.12
C VAL A 6 -9.80 -32.41 -6.01
N LEU A 7 -10.69 -31.91 -5.15
CA LEU A 7 -11.32 -32.70 -4.08
C LEU A 7 -12.23 -33.80 -4.63
N ASP A 8 -12.95 -33.54 -5.72
CA ASP A 8 -13.83 -34.50 -6.39
C ASP A 8 -13.04 -35.67 -7.01
N ASN A 9 -11.80 -35.42 -7.43
CA ASN A 9 -10.91 -36.46 -7.97
C ASN A 9 -10.18 -37.27 -6.88
N CYS A 10 -10.30 -36.91 -5.60
CA CYS A 10 -9.68 -37.66 -4.50
C CYS A 10 -10.50 -38.91 -4.15
N ARG A 11 -9.91 -40.10 -4.35
CA ARG A 11 -10.60 -41.38 -4.17
C ARG A 11 -10.65 -41.87 -2.73
N ASP A 12 -9.70 -41.45 -1.90
CA ASP A 12 -9.52 -41.88 -0.53
C ASP A 12 -9.70 -40.73 0.49
N ALA A 13 -9.93 -41.08 1.75
CA ALA A 13 -10.13 -40.08 2.81
C ALA A 13 -8.84 -39.30 3.12
N LEU A 14 -7.68 -39.96 3.03
CA LEU A 14 -6.38 -39.36 3.34
C LEU A 14 -5.99 -38.30 2.31
N SER A 15 -6.21 -38.56 1.02
CA SER A 15 -5.97 -37.57 -0.04
C SER A 15 -6.90 -36.36 0.08
N ARG A 16 -8.17 -36.56 0.43
CA ARG A 16 -9.11 -35.46 0.72
C ARG A 16 -8.66 -34.61 1.89
N GLU A 17 -8.20 -35.23 2.98
CA GLU A 17 -7.69 -34.52 4.14
C GLU A 17 -6.43 -33.71 3.79
N TRP A 18 -5.50 -34.32 3.04
CA TRP A 18 -4.27 -33.67 2.59
C TRP A 18 -4.56 -32.45 1.71
N VAL A 19 -5.44 -32.58 0.71
CA VAL A 19 -5.83 -31.46 -0.17
C VAL A 19 -6.49 -30.33 0.63
N THR A 20 -7.34 -30.68 1.60
CA THR A 20 -8.00 -29.71 2.48
C THR A 20 -6.99 -28.92 3.31
N ARG A 21 -6.03 -29.62 3.94
CA ARG A 21 -4.95 -29.00 4.70
C ARG A 21 -4.05 -28.13 3.81
N ARG A 22 -3.74 -28.60 2.61
CA ARG A 22 -2.94 -27.85 1.63
C ARG A 22 -3.63 -26.58 1.18
N ARG A 23 -4.95 -26.64 0.92
CA ARG A 23 -5.77 -25.46 0.59
C ARG A 23 -5.74 -24.43 1.70
N LEU A 24 -5.95 -24.85 2.96
CA LEU A 24 -5.91 -23.94 4.11
C LEU A 24 -4.55 -23.26 4.25
N TRP A 25 -3.46 -24.03 4.13
CA TRP A 25 -2.12 -23.48 4.15
C TRP A 25 -1.88 -22.46 3.03
N CYS A 26 -2.30 -22.77 1.80
CA CYS A 26 -2.21 -21.83 0.68
C CYS A 26 -3.03 -20.55 0.93
N LEU A 27 -4.21 -20.64 1.54
CA LEU A 27 -5.00 -19.46 1.90
C LEU A 27 -4.31 -18.62 2.97
N GLN A 28 -3.71 -19.24 3.99
CA GLN A 28 -2.94 -18.53 5.01
C GLN A 28 -1.70 -17.82 4.43
N GLN A 29 -1.04 -18.42 3.44
CA GLN A 29 0.10 -17.78 2.76
C GLN A 29 -0.34 -16.71 1.75
N ALA A 30 -1.49 -16.92 1.10
CA ALA A 30 -2.06 -15.98 0.15
C ALA A 30 -2.77 -14.81 0.83
N GLU A 31 -3.09 -14.93 2.13
CA GLU A 31 -3.48 -13.81 2.98
C GLU A 31 -2.33 -12.80 2.94
N THR A 32 -2.50 -11.88 2.00
CA THR A 32 -1.53 -10.83 1.70
C THR A 32 -1.27 -10.15 3.02
N ARG A 33 -0.02 -10.17 3.49
CA ARG A 33 0.39 -9.35 4.64
C ARG A 33 -0.20 -7.98 4.35
N ARG A 34 -1.23 -7.58 5.12
CA ARG A 34 -1.86 -6.27 4.94
C ARG A 34 -0.68 -5.31 4.89
N PRO A 35 -0.53 -4.52 3.82
CA PRO A 35 0.56 -3.56 3.77
C PRO A 35 0.47 -2.84 5.11
N LEU A 36 1.53 -2.96 5.91
CA LEU A 36 1.60 -2.20 7.15
C LEU A 36 1.37 -0.79 6.66
N THR A 37 0.23 -0.20 7.00
CA THR A 37 -0.07 1.18 6.62
C THR A 37 0.84 2.01 7.49
N ASP A 38 2.13 2.02 7.14
CA ASP A 38 3.08 2.89 7.77
C ASP A 38 2.66 4.27 7.34
N THR A 39 2.16 5.01 8.31
CA THR A 39 1.66 6.37 8.08
C THR A 39 2.82 7.33 7.88
N PHE A 40 4.08 6.87 8.07
CA PHE A 40 5.30 7.65 7.97
C PHE A 40 5.13 9.01 8.67
N GLY A 41 4.44 9.01 9.81
CA GLY A 41 4.00 10.22 10.50
C GLY A 41 5.17 11.13 10.85
N ASP A 42 6.27 10.52 11.30
CA ASP A 42 7.50 11.22 11.66
C ASP A 42 8.19 11.84 10.44
N VAL A 43 8.24 11.10 9.32
CA VAL A 43 8.79 11.62 8.05
C VAL A 43 7.95 12.80 7.56
N ARG A 44 6.62 12.67 7.59
CA ARG A 44 5.70 13.76 7.20
C ARG A 44 5.89 14.99 8.09
N LYS A 45 6.03 14.80 9.40
CA LYS A 45 6.26 15.88 10.35
C LYS A 45 7.60 16.58 10.08
N ALA A 46 8.69 15.83 9.96
CA ALA A 46 10.01 16.36 9.67
C ALA A 46 10.06 17.12 8.34
N ALA A 47 9.44 16.57 7.29
CA ALA A 47 9.33 17.23 5.99
C ALA A 47 8.54 18.54 6.08
N THR A 48 7.47 18.58 6.86
CA THR A 48 6.65 19.79 7.06
C THR A 48 7.44 20.86 7.82
N GLU A 49 8.17 20.50 8.86
CA GLU A 49 9.02 21.43 9.62
C GLU A 49 10.14 22.01 8.75
N LEU A 50 10.77 21.17 7.92
CA LEU A 50 11.77 21.60 6.94
C LEU A 50 11.18 22.56 5.88
N GLN A 51 10.01 22.25 5.32
CA GLN A 51 9.34 23.15 4.37
C GLN A 51 9.02 24.51 4.98
N LYS A 52 8.65 24.55 6.27
CA LYS A 52 8.43 25.81 7.00
C LYS A 52 9.73 26.57 7.20
N SER A 53 10.82 25.91 7.61
CA SER A 53 12.12 26.58 7.82
C SER A 53 12.70 27.13 6.52
N MET A 54 12.41 26.49 5.38
CA MET A 54 12.81 26.95 4.05
C MET A 54 11.91 28.07 3.50
N GLY A 55 10.83 28.46 4.20
CA GLY A 55 9.87 29.47 3.72
C GLY A 55 9.02 28.99 2.54
N ILE A 56 8.94 27.67 2.30
CA ILE A 56 8.17 27.04 1.23
C ILE A 56 6.69 26.89 1.61
N TRP A 57 6.42 26.79 2.92
CA TRP A 57 5.06 26.73 3.47
C TRP A 57 4.40 28.12 3.43
N GLN A 58 3.98 28.55 2.24
CA GLN A 58 3.21 29.77 2.03
C GLN A 58 1.78 29.44 1.61
N PRO A 59 0.79 30.24 2.01
CA PRO A 59 -0.58 30.09 1.55
C PRO A 59 -0.63 30.15 0.01
N ASP A 60 -1.61 29.45 -0.56
CA ASP A 60 -1.89 29.48 -1.99
C ASP A 60 -0.70 29.15 -2.91
N GLY A 61 0.36 28.49 -2.40
CA GLY A 61 1.53 28.11 -3.18
C GLY A 61 2.37 29.29 -3.65
N ASP A 62 2.26 30.45 -2.99
CA ASP A 62 2.95 31.69 -3.36
C ASP A 62 4.47 31.55 -3.41
N ALA A 63 5.04 30.66 -2.58
CA ALA A 63 6.46 30.30 -2.62
C ALA A 63 6.95 29.85 -4.01
N PHE A 64 6.05 29.35 -4.86
CA PHE A 64 6.37 28.84 -6.20
C PHE A 64 5.87 29.75 -7.34
N ARG A 65 5.03 30.75 -7.06
CA ARG A 65 4.48 31.66 -8.07
C ARG A 65 5.39 32.86 -8.24
N LYS A 66 6.38 32.76 -9.14
CA LYS A 66 7.10 33.95 -9.63
C LYS A 66 6.17 34.76 -10.52
N ILE A 67 5.58 35.84 -10.01
CA ILE A 67 4.96 36.86 -10.84
C ILE A 67 6.07 37.47 -11.70
N LYS A 68 6.15 37.11 -12.99
CA LYS A 68 6.89 37.93 -13.95
C LYS A 68 6.15 39.27 -14.02
N LYS A 69 6.58 40.26 -13.24
CA LYS A 69 6.18 41.64 -13.49
C LYS A 69 6.74 42.00 -14.87
N HIS A 70 5.90 41.96 -15.89
CA HIS A 70 6.19 42.66 -17.13
C HIS A 70 6.26 44.14 -16.75
N SER A 71 7.48 44.66 -16.61
CA SER A 71 7.72 46.10 -16.50
C SER A 71 7.29 46.71 -17.83
N SER A 72 6.09 47.28 -17.89
CA SER A 72 5.72 48.17 -18.99
C SER A 72 6.71 49.33 -19.01
N LYS A 73 7.41 49.47 -20.14
CA LYS A 73 8.12 50.69 -20.54
C LYS A 73 7.13 51.75 -20.96
#